data_AF-A0A917A6B5-F1
#
_entry.id   AF-A0A917A6B5-F1
#
_cell.length_a   1.000
_cell.length_b   1.000
_cell.length_c   1.000
_cell.angle_alpha   90.00
_cell.angle_beta   90.00
_cell.angle_gamma   90.00
#
_symmetry.space_group_name_H-M   'P 1'
#
loop_
_entity.id
_entity.type
_entity.pdbx_description
1 polymer ?
#
loop_
_entity_poly.entity_id
_entity_poly.type
_entity_poly.pdbx_seq_one_letter_code
_entity_poly.pdbx_strand_id
1 'polypeptide(L)'
;MSDIDDLQRRLSAALDRIGQGVAAMAAAPKDAGQDVDAIRKSLDDAIAAKTRLETRMAELDAELARLRQSNEQLRAVSQSLRASNESGLSDPESINVALAAELEAFRATQSANEAEVRAILDALTPLVGASIAPATPGPEDH
;
A
#
# COMPACT_ATOMS: atom_id res chain seq x y z
N MET A 1 -11.22 -50.66 -47.42
CA MET A 1 -11.41 -49.33 -48.02
C MET A 1 -12.34 -48.44 -47.18
N SER A 2 -13.53 -48.91 -46.79
CA SER A 2 -14.53 -48.08 -46.08
C SER A 2 -14.08 -47.39 -44.79
N ASP A 3 -13.25 -48.00 -43.95
CA ASP A 3 -12.82 -47.40 -42.68
C ASP A 3 -11.85 -46.23 -42.88
N ILE A 4 -11.04 -46.26 -43.95
CA ILE A 4 -10.15 -45.17 -44.32
C ILE A 4 -10.96 -43.98 -44.83
N ASP A 5 -11.98 -44.23 -45.63
CA ASP A 5 -12.87 -43.18 -46.16
C ASP A 5 -13.68 -42.51 -45.03
N ASP A 6 -14.12 -43.29 -44.03
CA ASP A 6 -14.83 -42.76 -42.85
C ASP A 6 -13.90 -41.95 -41.94
N LEU A 7 -12.66 -42.40 -41.72
CA LEU A 7 -11.64 -41.65 -41.00
C LEU A 7 -11.26 -40.35 -41.71
N GLN A 8 -11.11 -40.38 -43.03
CA GLN A 8 -10.85 -39.18 -43.84
C GLN A 8 -12.01 -38.19 -43.75
N ARG A 9 -13.26 -38.67 -43.83
CA ARG A 9 -14.45 -37.82 -43.70
C ARG A 9 -14.56 -37.18 -42.31
N ARG A 10 -14.23 -37.93 -41.26
CA ARG A 10 -14.19 -37.43 -39.87
C ARG A 10 -13.04 -36.44 -39.65
N LEU A 11 -11.88 -36.67 -40.24
CA LEU A 11 -10.74 -35.75 -40.17
C LEU A 11 -11.06 -34.43 -40.87
N SER A 12 -11.64 -34.47 -42.08
CA SER A 12 -12.09 -33.26 -42.79
C SER A 12 -13.13 -32.49 -41.98
N ALA A 13 -14.13 -33.16 -41.42
CA ALA A 13 -15.14 -32.51 -40.58
C ALA A 13 -14.55 -31.92 -39.28
N ALA A 14 -13.56 -32.59 -38.67
CA ALA A 14 -12.86 -32.08 -37.51
C ALA A 14 -12.00 -30.85 -37.84
N LEU A 15 -11.30 -30.87 -38.98
CA LEU A 15 -10.49 -29.75 -39.45
C LEU A 15 -11.37 -28.55 -39.84
N ASP A 16 -12.51 -28.76 -40.50
CA ASP A 16 -13.46 -27.69 -40.81
C ASP A 16 -14.03 -27.07 -39.52
N ARG A 17 -14.35 -27.90 -38.52
CA ARG A 17 -14.83 -27.42 -37.21
C ARG A 17 -13.75 -26.66 -36.46
N ILE A 18 -12.48 -27.10 -36.53
CA ILE A 18 -11.34 -26.37 -35.97
C ILE A 18 -11.16 -25.05 -36.72
N GLY A 19 -11.25 -25.04 -38.05
CA GLY A 19 -11.16 -23.83 -38.88
C GLY A 19 -12.25 -22.82 -38.55
N GLN A 20 -13.49 -23.28 -38.37
CA GLN A 20 -14.61 -22.45 -37.90
C GLN A 20 -14.39 -21.93 -36.47
N GLY A 21 -13.84 -22.76 -35.57
CA GLY A 21 -13.49 -22.34 -34.20
C GLY A 21 -12.39 -21.28 -34.17
N VAL A 22 -11.35 -21.43 -34.98
CA VAL A 22 -10.26 -20.45 -35.10
C VAL A 22 -10.78 -19.14 -35.73
N ALA A 23 -11.64 -19.22 -36.74
CA ALA A 23 -12.28 -18.05 -37.33
C ALA A 23 -13.19 -17.32 -36.32
N ALA A 24 -13.93 -18.07 -35.49
CA ALA A 24 -14.76 -17.51 -34.42
C ALA A 24 -13.92 -16.86 -33.31
N MET A 25 -12.76 -17.41 -32.96
CA MET A 25 -11.82 -16.78 -32.03
C MET A 25 -11.17 -15.52 -32.61
N ALA A 26 -10.86 -15.51 -33.91
CA ALA A 26 -10.37 -14.32 -34.60
C ALA A 26 -11.45 -13.24 -34.74
N ALA A 27 -12.72 -13.64 -34.75
CA ALA A 27 -13.89 -12.76 -34.75
C ALA A 27 -14.41 -12.44 -33.33
N ALA A 28 -13.75 -12.95 -32.28
CA ALA A 28 -14.09 -12.59 -30.90
C ALA A 28 -14.04 -11.07 -30.74
N PRO A 29 -14.95 -10.47 -29.96
CA PRO A 29 -15.01 -9.03 -29.79
C PRO A 29 -13.64 -8.52 -29.31
N LYS A 30 -13.05 -7.58 -30.06
CA LYS A 30 -11.74 -6.98 -29.76
C LYS A 30 -11.71 -6.36 -28.35
N ASP A 31 -12.88 -6.00 -27.85
CA ASP A 31 -13.14 -5.41 -26.56
C ASP A 31 -12.85 -6.40 -25.40
N ALA A 32 -12.97 -7.71 -25.62
CA ALA A 32 -12.64 -8.71 -24.60
C ALA A 32 -11.14 -8.73 -24.25
N GLY A 33 -10.26 -8.42 -25.21
CA GLY A 33 -8.83 -8.23 -24.94
C GLY A 33 -8.55 -6.93 -24.19
N GLN A 34 -9.27 -5.86 -24.53
CA GLN A 34 -9.18 -4.56 -23.86
C GLN A 34 -9.66 -4.62 -22.42
N ASP A 35 -10.73 -5.37 -22.13
CA ASP A 35 -11.24 -5.59 -20.77
C ASP A 35 -10.23 -6.35 -19.91
N VAL A 36 -9.59 -7.40 -20.45
CA VAL A 36 -8.57 -8.16 -19.71
C VAL A 36 -7.35 -7.31 -19.42
N ASP A 37 -6.91 -6.47 -20.36
CA ASP A 37 -5.77 -5.58 -20.16
C ASP A 37 -6.11 -4.44 -19.18
N ALA A 38 -7.34 -3.92 -19.20
CA ALA A 38 -7.83 -2.96 -18.21
C ALA A 38 -7.90 -3.56 -16.81
N ILE A 39 -8.39 -4.80 -16.67
CA ILE A 39 -8.42 -5.55 -15.41
C ILE A 39 -6.99 -5.79 -14.89
N ARG A 40 -6.06 -6.19 -15.76
CA ARG A 40 -4.64 -6.36 -15.37
C ARG A 40 -4.03 -5.07 -14.86
N LYS A 41 -4.23 -3.96 -15.58
CA LYS A 41 -3.74 -2.65 -15.15
C LYS A 41 -4.32 -2.24 -13.79
N SER A 42 -5.64 -2.42 -13.60
CA SER A 42 -6.28 -2.14 -12.31
C SER A 42 -5.76 -3.04 -11.18
N LEU A 43 -5.41 -4.30 -11.48
CA LEU A 43 -4.81 -5.22 -10.53
C LEU A 43 -3.40 -4.79 -10.15
N ASP A 44 -2.58 -4.39 -11.11
CA ASP A 44 -1.23 -3.87 -10.88
C ASP A 44 -1.26 -2.60 -10.03
N ASP A 45 -2.18 -1.67 -10.34
CA ASP A 45 -2.40 -0.44 -9.56
C ASP A 45 -2.83 -0.76 -8.12
N ALA A 46 -3.73 -1.75 -7.94
CA ALA A 46 -4.17 -2.19 -6.63
C ALA A 46 -3.05 -2.88 -5.83
N ILE A 47 -2.19 -3.68 -6.48
CA ILE A 47 -1.01 -4.29 -5.85
C ILE A 47 -0.02 -3.22 -5.42
N ALA A 48 0.22 -2.21 -6.26
CA ALA A 48 1.08 -1.08 -5.92
C ALA A 48 0.53 -0.28 -4.73
N ALA A 49 -0.78 0.01 -4.72
CA ALA A 49 -1.45 0.69 -3.61
C ALA A 49 -1.37 -0.14 -2.30
N LYS A 50 -1.62 -1.45 -2.37
CA LYS A 50 -1.49 -2.36 -1.23
C LYS A 50 -0.08 -2.35 -0.66
N THR A 51 0.94 -2.45 -1.52
CA THR A 51 2.35 -2.46 -1.11
C THR A 51 2.73 -1.16 -0.38
N ARG A 52 2.26 -0.01 -0.89
CA ARG A 52 2.45 1.29 -0.22
C ARG A 52 1.79 1.33 1.15
N LEU A 53 0.57 0.78 1.27
CA LEU A 53 -0.14 0.72 2.55
C LEU A 53 0.59 -0.20 3.55
N GLU A 54 1.08 -1.36 3.11
CA GLU A 54 1.85 -2.28 3.95
C GLU A 54 3.15 -1.63 4.46
N THR A 55 3.83 -0.85 3.60
CA THR A 55 5.03 -0.10 4.01
C THR A 55 4.69 0.95 5.06
N ARG A 56 3.62 1.73 4.87
CA ARG A 56 3.17 2.72 5.86
C ARG A 56 2.76 2.09 7.18
N MET A 57 2.07 0.94 7.15
CA MET A 57 1.73 0.20 8.36
C MET A 57 2.98 -0.26 9.12
N ALA A 58 3.98 -0.79 8.42
CA ALA A 58 5.24 -1.19 9.04
C ALA A 58 6.01 0.00 9.65
N GLU A 59 5.99 1.17 8.99
CA GLU A 59 6.56 2.41 9.53
C GLU A 59 5.85 2.85 10.81
N LEU A 60 4.51 2.87 10.82
CA LEU A 60 3.71 3.21 12.00
C LEU A 60 3.92 2.24 13.17
N ASP A 61 4.01 0.93 12.88
CA ASP A 61 4.28 -0.08 13.90
C ASP A 61 5.66 0.11 14.54
N ALA A 62 6.68 0.43 13.73
CA ALA A 62 8.02 0.73 14.23
C ALA A 62 8.04 1.99 15.11
N GLU A 63 7.26 3.00 14.75
CA GLU A 63 7.15 4.25 15.49
C GLU A 63 6.38 4.09 16.81
N LEU A 64 5.28 3.32 16.80
CA LEU A 64 4.57 2.93 18.01
C LEU A 64 5.46 2.12 18.97
N ALA A 65 6.31 1.23 18.44
CA ALA A 65 7.27 0.48 19.24
C ALA A 65 8.30 1.41 19.90
N ARG A 66 8.85 2.38 19.17
CA ARG A 66 9.77 3.40 19.72
C ARG A 66 9.10 4.26 20.78
N LEU A 67 7.87 4.73 20.53
CA LEU A 67 7.13 5.56 21.48
C LEU A 67 6.87 4.81 22.79
N ARG A 68 6.48 3.54 22.71
CA ARG A 68 6.29 2.67 23.88
C ARG A 68 7.59 2.47 24.65
N GLN A 69 8.69 2.20 23.96
CA GLN A 69 10.01 2.03 24.58
C GLN A 69 10.45 3.31 25.31
N SER A 70 10.32 4.47 24.65
CA SER A 70 10.69 5.76 25.25
C SER A 70 9.84 6.10 26.47
N ASN A 71 8.52 5.84 26.42
CA ASN A 71 7.64 6.02 27.57
C ASN A 71 8.02 5.11 28.75
N GLU A 72 8.38 3.85 28.47
CA GLU A 72 8.83 2.93 29.52
C GLU A 72 10.14 3.39 30.15
N GLN A 73 11.10 3.87 29.33
CA GLN A 73 12.35 4.45 29.81
C GLN A 73 12.10 5.69 30.69
N LEU A 74 11.24 6.61 30.25
CA LEU A 74 10.86 7.78 31.05
C LEU A 74 10.25 7.41 32.40
N ARG A 75 9.35 6.41 32.43
CA ARG A 75 8.74 5.92 33.66
C ARG A 75 9.78 5.32 34.61
N ALA A 76 10.69 4.51 34.09
CA ALA A 76 11.78 3.92 34.86
C ALA A 76 12.71 4.99 35.44
N VAL A 77 13.10 5.98 34.63
CA VAL A 77 13.96 7.08 35.09
C VAL A 77 13.24 7.96 36.12
N SER A 78 11.95 8.24 35.92
CA SER A 78 11.15 8.98 36.89
C SER A 78 11.02 8.25 38.23
N GLN A 79 10.87 6.93 38.23
CA GLN A 79 10.89 6.12 39.46
C GLN A 79 12.25 6.17 40.14
N SER A 80 13.34 6.01 39.37
CA SER A 80 14.70 6.08 39.89
C SER A 80 15.01 7.43 40.53
N LEU A 81 14.65 8.53 39.86
CA LEU A 81 14.80 9.89 40.42
C LEU A 81 14.00 10.09 41.70
N ARG A 82 12.76 9.59 41.76
CA ARG A 82 11.95 9.67 42.98
C ARG A 82 12.60 8.89 44.13
N ALA A 83 13.08 7.67 43.87
CA ALA A 83 13.78 6.87 44.87
C ALA A 83 15.07 7.56 45.36
N SER A 84 15.88 8.12 44.45
CA SER A 84 17.11 8.85 44.80
C SER A 84 16.81 10.15 45.57
N ASN A 85 15.76 10.88 45.21
CA ASN A 85 15.32 12.07 45.92
C ASN A 85 14.80 11.75 47.32
N GLU A 86 13.98 10.69 47.47
CA GLU A 86 13.52 10.20 48.78
C GLU A 86 14.68 9.73 49.66
N SER A 87 15.72 9.18 49.05
CA SER A 87 16.95 8.74 49.74
C SER A 87 17.93 9.89 50.02
N GLY A 88 17.65 11.11 49.54
CA GLY A 88 18.57 12.26 49.63
C GLY A 88 19.88 12.10 48.82
N LEU A 89 19.93 11.14 47.90
CA LEU A 89 21.10 10.75 47.09
C LEU A 89 20.97 11.24 45.64
N SER A 90 20.45 12.46 45.43
CA SER A 90 20.33 13.02 44.09
C SER A 90 21.72 13.37 43.52
N ASP A 91 22.22 12.52 42.63
CA ASP A 91 23.52 12.69 41.97
C ASP A 91 23.36 13.39 40.59
N PRO A 92 24.28 14.27 40.17
CA PRO A 92 24.21 14.95 38.88
C PRO A 92 24.09 14.03 37.66
N GLU A 93 24.61 12.78 37.69
CA GLU A 93 24.42 11.84 36.58
C GLU A 93 22.96 11.41 36.42
N SER A 94 22.21 11.27 37.52
CA SER A 94 20.80 10.88 37.46
C SER A 94 19.94 11.94 36.77
N ILE A 95 20.28 13.22 36.95
CA ILE A 95 19.66 14.35 36.26
C ILE A 95 20.00 14.29 34.76
N ASN A 96 21.24 13.99 34.40
CA ASN A 96 21.66 13.86 32.99
C ASN A 96 20.95 12.70 32.29
N VAL A 97 20.76 11.56 32.97
CA VAL A 97 20.00 10.41 32.43
C VAL A 97 18.53 10.77 32.22
N ALA A 98 17.93 11.53 33.14
CA ALA A 98 16.56 12.00 32.99
C ALA A 98 16.40 12.99 31.84
N LEU A 99 17.30 13.96 31.71
CA LEU A 99 17.30 14.90 30.60
C LEU A 99 17.48 14.19 29.25
N ALA A 100 18.35 13.17 29.19
CA ALA A 100 18.53 12.36 28.00
C ALA A 100 17.26 11.58 27.63
N ALA A 101 16.57 11.01 28.62
CA ALA A 101 15.29 10.32 28.42
C ALA A 101 14.18 11.29 27.97
N GLU A 102 14.13 12.51 28.51
CA GLU A 102 13.20 13.56 28.07
C GLU A 102 13.44 13.98 26.62
N LEU A 103 14.70 14.17 26.22
CA LEU A 103 15.06 14.49 24.85
C LEU A 103 14.66 13.38 23.87
N GLU A 104 14.87 12.12 24.24
CA GLU A 104 14.48 10.98 23.41
C GLU A 104 12.95 10.89 23.26
N ALA A 105 12.20 11.14 24.33
CA ALA A 105 10.74 11.17 24.27
C ALA A 105 10.20 12.34 23.44
N PHE A 106 10.84 13.50 23.52
CA PHE A 106 10.49 14.64 22.69
C PHE A 106 10.72 14.34 21.20
N ARG A 107 11.87 13.72 20.86
CA ARG A 107 12.18 13.29 19.50
C ARG A 107 11.21 12.22 18.99
N ALA A 108 10.86 11.25 19.82
CA ALA A 108 9.88 10.22 19.46
C ALA A 108 8.51 10.83 19.18
N THR A 109 8.08 11.80 19.99
CA THR A 109 6.82 12.54 19.77
C THR A 109 6.88 13.35 18.48
N GLN A 110 8.00 14.04 18.21
CA GLN A 110 8.18 14.81 16.99
C GLN A 110 8.12 13.90 15.74
N SER A 111 8.83 12.77 15.76
CA SER A 111 8.80 11.78 14.68
C SER A 111 7.38 11.31 14.39
N ALA A 112 6.62 10.95 15.43
CA ALA A 112 5.23 10.52 15.29
C ALA A 112 4.34 11.61 14.69
N ASN A 113 4.51 12.87 15.12
CA ASN A 113 3.79 14.00 14.54
C ASN A 113 4.15 14.21 13.06
N GLU A 114 5.42 14.06 12.67
CA GLU A 114 5.87 14.17 11.28
C GLU A 114 5.27 13.06 10.39
N ALA A 115 5.20 11.83 10.90
CA ALA A 115 4.56 10.72 10.22
C ALA A 115 3.05 10.92 10.06
N GLU A 116 2.36 11.42 11.09
CA GLU A 116 0.94 11.76 11.03
C GLU A 116 0.67 12.87 10.00
N VAL A 117 1.45 13.94 10.02
CA VAL A 117 1.34 15.04 9.04
C VAL A 117 1.54 14.50 7.62
N ARG A 118 2.53 13.62 7.42
CA ARG A 118 2.77 13.01 6.11
C ARG A 118 1.61 12.13 5.67
N ALA A 119 1.03 11.34 6.56
CA ALA A 119 -0.14 10.52 6.27
C ALA A 119 -1.37 11.38 5.91
N ILE A 120 -1.59 12.49 6.61
CA ILE A 120 -2.64 13.47 6.30
C ILE A 120 -2.41 14.09 4.92
N LEU A 121 -1.19 14.58 4.63
CA LEU A 121 -0.86 15.17 3.34
C LEU A 121 -1.05 14.17 2.20
N ASP A 122 -0.64 12.92 2.39
CA ASP A 122 -0.83 11.87 1.40
C ASP A 122 -2.31 11.53 1.17
N ALA A 123 -3.16 11.63 2.19
CA ALA A 123 -4.61 11.47 2.07
C ALA A 123 -5.29 12.68 1.40
N LEU A 124 -4.80 13.90 1.64
CA LEU A 124 -5.34 15.13 1.06
C LEU A 124 -4.87 15.38 -0.38
N THR A 125 -3.67 14.96 -0.75
CA THR A 125 -3.09 15.11 -2.09
C THR A 125 -4.03 14.67 -3.23
N PRO A 126 -4.65 13.48 -3.21
CA PRO A 126 -5.59 13.07 -4.26
C PRO A 126 -6.88 13.90 -4.27
N LEU A 127 -7.33 14.43 -3.12
CA LEU A 127 -8.54 15.26 -3.04
C LEU A 127 -8.33 16.65 -3.64
N VAL A 128 -7.14 17.24 -3.43
CA VAL A 128 -6.76 18.52 -4.06
C VAL A 128 -6.55 18.33 -5.57
N GLY A 129 -5.92 17.24 -6.00
CA GLY A 129 -5.75 16.91 -7.42
C GLY A 129 -7.08 16.67 -8.15
N ALA A 130 -8.04 16.00 -7.50
CA ALA A 130 -9.38 15.79 -8.03
C ALA A 130 -10.20 17.09 -8.14
N SER A 131 -9.97 18.07 -7.25
CA SER A 131 -10.63 19.38 -7.30
C SER A 131 -10.10 20.30 -8.42
N ILE A 132 -8.92 20.02 -8.99
CA ILE A 132 -8.29 20.84 -10.05
C ILE A 132 -8.41 20.17 -11.43
N ALA A 133 -8.99 18.96 -11.50
CA ALA A 133 -9.22 18.28 -12.78
C ALA A 133 -10.13 19.15 -13.68
N PRO A 134 -9.67 19.52 -14.90
CA PRO A 134 -10.45 20.39 -15.77
C PRO A 134 -11.76 19.69 -16.15
N ALA A 135 -12.87 20.41 -15.98
CA ALA A 135 -14.15 20.02 -16.55
C ALA A 135 -13.95 19.78 -18.04
N THR A 136 -14.07 18.52 -18.47
CA THR A 136 -14.05 18.14 -19.88
C THR A 136 -15.10 18.97 -20.62
N PRO A 137 -14.72 19.78 -21.63
CA PRO A 137 -15.73 20.48 -22.43
C PRO A 137 -16.61 19.43 -23.11
N GLY A 138 -17.92 19.56 -22.91
CA GLY A 138 -18.93 18.69 -23.53
C GLY A 138 -18.88 18.80 -25.07
N PRO A 139 -19.46 17.81 -25.79
CA PRO A 139 -19.39 17.77 -27.24
C PRO A 139 -20.10 19.00 -27.82
N GLU A 140 -19.34 19.85 -28.51
CA GLU A 140 -19.90 20.92 -29.34
C GLU A 140 -20.57 20.27 -30.55
N ASP A 141 -21.91 20.13 -30.49
CA ASP A 141 -22.76 20.05 -31.66
C ASP A 141 -22.69 21.41 -32.38
N HIS A 142 -22.22 21.44 -33.64
CA HIS A 142 -22.78 22.20 -34.77
C HIS A 142 -22.03 21.91 -36.08
#